data_AF-A0A7C1KRM3-F1
#
_entry.id   AF-A0A7C1KRM3-F1
#
_cell.length_a   1.000
_cell.length_b   1.000
_cell.length_c   1.000
_cell.angle_alpha   90.00
_cell.angle_beta   90.00
_cell.angle_gamma   90.00
#
_symmetry.space_group_name_H-M   'P 1'
#
loop_
_entity.id
_entity.type
_entity.pdbx_description
1 polymer ?
#
loop_
_entity_poly.entity_id
_entity_poly.type
_entity_poly.pdbx_seq_one_letter_code
_entity_poly.pdbx_strand_id
1 'polypeptide(L)'
;PATGEFRYAKDLVEFVGKYNYFSIGVAVYPEGHQEAPSLEADIEYTKMKVDAGADFAITQMFFDNRYFFDFLERAQKKGINIPILPGIMPITDLVRIKKFSSFCRTTIPSRIEEMMSGVLDKPEEMRKIGTELAIRQCKELLDSGVKYLHFYTMNKSEVVSEIIRALRV
;
A
#
# COMPACT_ATOMS: atom_id res chain seq x y z
N PRO A 1 -4.52 25.23 -13.03
CA PRO A 1 -4.11 24.15 -13.95
C PRO A 1 -3.80 24.71 -15.34
N ALA A 2 -2.67 24.31 -15.92
CA ALA A 2 -2.37 24.59 -17.32
C ALA A 2 -3.34 23.81 -18.23
N THR A 3 -3.59 24.31 -19.45
CA THR A 3 -4.42 23.63 -20.45
C THR A 3 -3.87 22.23 -20.75
N GLY A 4 -4.64 21.20 -20.41
CA GLY A 4 -4.26 19.78 -20.58
C GLY A 4 -4.00 19.01 -19.29
N GLU A 5 -4.04 19.65 -18.11
CA GLU A 5 -3.84 18.96 -16.83
C GLU A 5 -5.13 18.32 -16.31
N PHE A 6 -5.10 17.00 -16.07
CA PHE A 6 -6.11 16.31 -15.29
C PHE A 6 -6.00 16.72 -13.82
N ARG A 7 -7.14 17.06 -13.19
CA ARG A 7 -7.16 17.45 -11.78
C ARG A 7 -7.14 16.22 -10.87
N TYR A 8 -7.78 15.14 -11.28
CA TYR A 8 -7.88 13.92 -10.50
C TYR A 8 -7.45 12.71 -11.31
N ALA A 9 -6.97 11.68 -10.62
CA ALA A 9 -6.58 10.41 -11.24
C ALA A 9 -7.73 9.78 -12.05
N LYS A 10 -9.00 9.95 -11.61
CA LYS A 10 -10.16 9.44 -12.37
C LYS A 10 -10.24 10.03 -13.78
N ASP A 11 -9.85 11.30 -13.97
CA ASP A 11 -9.96 11.96 -15.26
C ASP A 11 -8.93 11.39 -16.24
N LEU A 12 -7.74 11.02 -15.73
CA LEU A 12 -6.74 10.29 -16.48
C LEU A 12 -7.22 8.87 -16.83
N VAL A 13 -7.82 8.15 -15.88
CA VAL A 13 -8.41 6.81 -16.11
C VAL A 13 -9.46 6.87 -17.22
N GLU A 14 -10.42 7.78 -17.13
CA GLU A 14 -11.47 7.98 -18.14
C GLU A 14 -10.86 8.33 -19.52
N PHE A 15 -9.80 9.13 -19.55
CA PHE A 15 -9.13 9.50 -20.78
C PHE A 15 -8.42 8.32 -21.44
N VAL A 16 -7.58 7.58 -20.70
CA VAL A 16 -6.82 6.45 -21.26
C VAL A 16 -7.72 5.25 -21.58
N GLY A 17 -8.82 5.08 -20.84
CA GLY A 17 -9.81 4.02 -21.07
C GLY A 17 -10.45 4.07 -22.46
N LYS A 18 -10.51 5.24 -23.11
CA LYS A 18 -11.02 5.40 -24.48
C LYS A 18 -10.23 4.64 -25.54
N TYR A 19 -8.96 4.33 -25.26
CA TYR A 19 -8.07 3.64 -26.20
C TYR A 19 -8.15 2.12 -26.10
N ASN A 20 -8.85 1.56 -25.10
CA ASN A 20 -9.08 0.12 -24.88
C ASN A 20 -7.85 -0.78 -25.11
N TYR A 21 -6.67 -0.28 -24.72
CA TYR A 21 -5.37 -0.93 -24.96
C TYR A 21 -4.63 -1.25 -23.66
N PHE A 22 -4.90 -0.48 -22.60
CA PHE A 22 -4.20 -0.57 -21.33
C PHE A 22 -4.98 -1.40 -20.34
N SER A 23 -4.27 -2.10 -19.45
CA SER A 23 -4.82 -2.41 -18.14
C SER A 23 -4.43 -1.31 -17.15
N ILE A 24 -5.40 -0.81 -16.40
CA ILE A 24 -5.27 0.43 -15.62
C ILE A 24 -5.31 0.10 -14.13
N GLY A 25 -4.19 0.34 -13.45
CA GLY A 25 -4.08 0.27 -12.00
C GLY A 25 -4.24 1.64 -11.33
N VAL A 26 -4.91 1.70 -10.18
CA VAL A 26 -5.04 2.94 -9.39
C VAL A 26 -4.51 2.80 -7.96
N ALA A 27 -3.98 3.89 -7.40
CA ALA A 27 -3.56 3.93 -6.00
C ALA A 27 -4.78 4.01 -5.07
N VAL A 28 -4.72 3.33 -3.92
CA VAL A 28 -5.73 3.44 -2.84
C VAL A 28 -5.05 3.52 -1.48
N TYR A 29 -5.75 4.03 -0.47
CA TYR A 29 -5.13 4.39 0.80
C TYR A 29 -5.88 3.72 1.97
N PRO A 30 -5.37 2.61 2.54
CA PRO A 30 -6.05 1.91 3.62
C PRO A 30 -6.36 2.81 4.83
N GLU A 31 -5.46 3.74 5.13
CA GLU A 31 -5.57 4.73 6.21
C GLU A 31 -6.13 6.08 5.75
N GLY A 32 -6.57 6.16 4.48
CA GLY A 32 -7.10 7.37 3.83
C GLY A 32 -6.02 8.29 3.27
N HIS A 33 -6.31 8.93 2.12
CA HIS A 33 -5.41 9.93 1.55
C HIS A 33 -5.29 11.16 2.48
N GLN A 34 -4.10 11.76 2.55
CA GLN A 34 -3.84 12.91 3.43
C GLN A 34 -4.74 14.13 3.12
N GLU A 35 -5.17 14.29 1.87
CA GLU A 35 -6.05 15.39 1.43
C GLU A 35 -7.54 15.02 1.49
N ALA A 36 -7.88 13.76 1.80
CA ALA A 36 -9.27 13.35 1.92
C ALA A 36 -9.86 13.84 3.25
N PRO A 37 -11.09 14.41 3.25
CA PRO A 37 -11.70 14.95 4.47
C PRO A 37 -12.12 13.85 5.46
N SER A 38 -12.35 12.62 4.98
CA SER A 38 -12.61 11.45 5.83
C SER A 38 -12.31 10.15 5.07
N LEU A 39 -12.32 9.02 5.77
CA LEU A 39 -12.18 7.69 5.18
C LEU A 39 -13.35 7.35 4.24
N GLU A 40 -14.54 7.84 4.57
CA GLU A 40 -15.74 7.70 3.75
C GLU A 40 -15.62 8.46 2.44
N ALA A 41 -15.09 9.70 2.48
CA ALA A 41 -14.83 10.45 1.25
C ALA A 41 -13.75 9.78 0.40
N ASP A 42 -12.68 9.26 1.02
CA ASP A 42 -11.59 8.57 0.31
C ASP A 42 -12.08 7.30 -0.40
N ILE A 43 -13.01 6.55 0.21
CA ILE A 43 -13.59 5.37 -0.44
C ILE A 43 -14.53 5.76 -1.59
N GLU A 44 -15.26 6.87 -1.51
CA GLU A 44 -16.04 7.40 -2.64
C GLU A 44 -15.14 7.80 -3.81
N TYR A 45 -14.00 8.46 -3.55
CA TYR A 45 -13.04 8.78 -4.61
C TYR A 45 -12.38 7.53 -5.20
N THR A 46 -12.18 6.50 -4.38
CA THR A 46 -11.77 5.18 -4.89
C THR A 46 -12.83 4.62 -5.82
N LYS A 47 -14.10 4.60 -5.41
CA LYS A 47 -15.20 4.16 -6.27
C LYS A 47 -15.26 4.92 -7.59
N MET A 48 -15.09 6.25 -7.58
CA MET A 48 -15.05 7.06 -8.81
C MET A 48 -13.94 6.63 -9.78
N LYS A 49 -12.75 6.27 -9.27
CA LYS A 49 -11.66 5.75 -10.11
C LYS A 49 -11.97 4.36 -10.69
N VAL A 50 -12.67 3.53 -9.93
CA VAL A 50 -13.09 2.19 -10.39
C VAL A 50 -14.19 2.31 -11.44
N ASP A 51 -15.21 3.12 -11.19
CA ASP A 51 -16.31 3.37 -12.12
C ASP A 51 -15.82 4.04 -13.42
N ALA A 52 -14.69 4.76 -13.37
CA ALA A 52 -14.00 5.31 -14.53
C ALA A 52 -13.30 4.26 -15.42
N GLY A 53 -13.14 3.01 -14.94
CA GLY A 53 -12.53 1.91 -15.70
C GLY A 53 -11.18 1.41 -15.16
N ALA A 54 -10.90 1.54 -13.86
CA ALA A 54 -9.72 0.90 -13.28
C ALA A 54 -9.91 -0.63 -13.17
N ASP A 55 -8.91 -1.41 -13.54
CA ASP A 55 -8.94 -2.88 -13.52
C ASP A 55 -8.48 -3.47 -12.20
N PHE A 56 -7.57 -2.79 -11.49
CA PHE A 56 -7.05 -3.21 -10.19
C PHE A 56 -6.58 -2.00 -9.38
N ALA A 57 -6.38 -2.21 -8.09
CA ALA A 57 -5.84 -1.21 -7.19
C ALA A 57 -4.58 -1.71 -6.48
N ILE A 58 -3.65 -0.81 -6.20
CA ILE A 58 -2.51 -1.06 -5.33
C ILE A 58 -2.62 -0.13 -4.13
N THR A 59 -2.54 -0.68 -2.93
CA THR A 59 -2.61 0.13 -1.73
C THR A 59 -1.30 0.88 -1.49
N GLN A 60 -1.37 2.07 -0.90
CA GLN A 60 -0.26 2.63 -0.14
C GLN A 60 0.20 1.62 0.91
N MET A 61 1.47 1.71 1.30
CA MET A 61 2.06 0.89 2.36
C MET A 61 1.30 1.04 3.69
N PHE A 62 1.27 -0.04 4.45
CA PHE A 62 0.74 -0.11 5.80
C PHE A 62 1.59 -1.10 6.62
N PHE A 63 1.62 -0.94 7.94
CA PHE A 63 2.42 -1.80 8.84
C PHE A 63 1.56 -2.66 9.77
N ASP A 64 0.24 -2.56 9.64
CA ASP A 64 -0.74 -3.35 10.36
C ASP A 64 -1.81 -3.84 9.38
N ASN A 65 -1.95 -5.17 9.26
CA ASN A 65 -2.86 -5.80 8.32
C ASN A 65 -4.33 -5.44 8.54
N ARG A 66 -4.70 -5.01 9.75
CA ARG A 66 -6.07 -4.57 10.06
C ARG A 66 -6.50 -3.40 9.17
N TYR A 67 -5.62 -2.45 8.87
CA TYR A 67 -5.96 -1.34 7.98
C TYR A 67 -6.34 -1.79 6.58
N PHE A 68 -5.65 -2.82 6.06
CA PHE A 68 -5.96 -3.41 4.77
C PHE A 68 -7.29 -4.15 4.80
N PHE A 69 -7.54 -4.99 5.82
CA PHE A 69 -8.80 -5.72 5.94
C PHE A 69 -10.01 -4.79 6.14
N ASP A 70 -9.89 -3.77 6.99
CA ASP A 70 -10.93 -2.75 7.18
C ASP A 70 -11.16 -1.94 5.90
N PHE A 71 -10.12 -1.72 5.09
CA PHE A 71 -10.25 -1.11 3.78
C PHE A 71 -11.02 -2.00 2.80
N LEU A 72 -10.70 -3.30 2.74
CA LEU A 72 -11.44 -4.26 1.90
C LEU A 72 -12.92 -4.31 2.29
N GLU A 73 -13.25 -4.29 3.58
CA GLU A 73 -14.64 -4.27 4.05
C GLU A 73 -15.38 -3.01 3.59
N ARG A 74 -14.76 -1.83 3.73
CA ARG A 74 -15.31 -0.56 3.25
C ARG A 74 -15.49 -0.55 1.73
N ALA A 75 -14.51 -1.06 1.00
CA ALA A 75 -14.55 -1.17 -0.46
C ALA A 75 -15.70 -2.07 -0.92
N GLN A 76 -15.86 -3.24 -0.30
CA GLN A 76 -16.94 -4.17 -0.57
C GLN A 76 -18.32 -3.55 -0.31
N LYS A 77 -18.49 -2.82 0.82
CA LYS A 77 -19.74 -2.09 1.13
C LYS A 77 -20.09 -1.01 0.08
N LYS A 78 -19.12 -0.51 -0.68
CA LYS A 78 -19.31 0.44 -1.80
C LYS A 78 -19.42 -0.24 -3.17
N GLY A 79 -19.42 -1.56 -3.22
CA GLY A 79 -19.51 -2.33 -4.46
C GLY A 79 -18.21 -2.30 -5.30
N ILE A 80 -17.07 -2.05 -4.67
CA ILE A 80 -15.76 -2.10 -5.33
C ILE A 80 -15.27 -3.55 -5.32
N ASN A 81 -15.26 -4.18 -6.50
CA ASN A 81 -14.99 -5.62 -6.66
C ASN A 81 -13.71 -5.95 -7.45
N ILE A 82 -12.94 -4.93 -7.86
CA ILE A 82 -11.68 -5.14 -8.56
C ILE A 82 -10.61 -5.73 -7.62
N PRO A 83 -9.59 -6.44 -8.12
CA PRO A 83 -8.47 -6.89 -7.30
C PRO A 83 -7.76 -5.72 -6.61
N ILE A 84 -7.55 -5.83 -5.29
CA ILE A 84 -6.83 -4.82 -4.49
C ILE A 84 -5.58 -5.49 -3.91
N LEU A 85 -4.43 -5.04 -4.36
CA LEU A 85 -3.13 -5.60 -4.02
C LEU A 85 -2.54 -4.83 -2.83
N PRO A 86 -2.21 -5.47 -1.71
CA PRO A 86 -1.54 -4.82 -0.60
C PRO A 86 -0.11 -4.41 -1.01
N GLY A 87 0.20 -3.13 -0.81
CA GLY A 87 1.54 -2.57 -0.92
C GLY A 87 2.36 -2.83 0.35
N ILE A 88 3.45 -3.57 0.22
CA ILE A 88 4.32 -3.98 1.33
C ILE A 88 5.67 -3.26 1.21
N MET A 89 6.07 -2.56 2.28
CA MET A 89 7.36 -1.91 2.38
C MET A 89 8.12 -2.43 3.61
N PRO A 90 9.21 -3.20 3.44
CA PRO A 90 10.05 -3.61 4.56
C PRO A 90 10.76 -2.43 5.21
N ILE A 91 10.75 -2.35 6.55
CA ILE A 91 11.41 -1.28 7.30
C ILE A 91 12.91 -1.58 7.44
N THR A 92 13.73 -1.07 6.52
CA THR A 92 15.19 -1.19 6.63
C THR A 92 15.87 0.04 7.24
N ASP A 93 15.12 1.12 7.44
CA ASP A 93 15.58 2.41 7.96
C ASP A 93 14.42 3.10 8.66
N LEU A 94 14.43 3.09 10.00
CA LEU A 94 13.34 3.64 10.81
C LEU A 94 13.21 5.16 10.65
N VAL A 95 14.33 5.88 10.51
CA VAL A 95 14.31 7.34 10.43
C VAL A 95 13.70 7.79 9.10
N ARG A 96 14.10 7.13 8.01
CA ARG A 96 13.55 7.40 6.68
C ARG A 96 12.07 7.04 6.61
N ILE A 97 11.67 5.88 7.15
CA ILE A 97 10.28 5.45 7.07
C ILE A 97 9.35 6.33 7.91
N LYS A 98 9.79 6.85 9.07
CA LYS A 98 9.01 7.81 9.86
C LYS A 98 8.72 9.08 9.07
N LYS A 99 9.73 9.63 8.39
CA LYS A 99 9.57 10.79 7.52
C LYS A 99 8.58 10.48 6.40
N PHE A 100 8.76 9.37 5.69
CA PHE A 100 7.86 9.00 4.59
C PHE A 100 6.42 8.76 5.05
N SER A 101 6.24 8.08 6.19
CA SER A 101 4.93 7.80 6.79
C SER A 101 4.18 9.07 7.19
N SER A 102 4.89 10.11 7.66
CA SER A 102 4.27 11.42 7.95
C SER A 102 3.70 12.12 6.71
N PHE A 103 4.27 11.89 5.53
CA PHE A 103 3.74 12.41 4.26
C PHE A 103 2.59 11.57 3.68
N CYS A 104 2.48 10.29 4.07
CA CYS A 104 1.45 9.40 3.55
C CYS A 104 0.30 9.14 4.52
N ARG A 105 0.37 9.71 5.74
CA ARG A 105 -0.56 9.42 6.85
C ARG A 105 -0.61 7.92 7.20
N THR A 106 0.53 7.24 7.06
CA THR A 106 0.66 5.81 7.40
C THR A 106 1.05 5.67 8.87
N THR A 107 0.38 4.79 9.60
CA THR A 107 0.68 4.52 11.01
C THR A 107 1.76 3.45 11.13
N ILE A 108 2.83 3.77 11.86
CA ILE A 108 3.79 2.77 12.34
C ILE A 108 3.34 2.35 13.75
N PRO A 109 2.95 1.08 13.98
CA PRO A 109 2.56 0.61 15.31
C PRO A 109 3.66 0.89 16.35
N SER A 110 3.28 1.40 17.52
CA SER A 110 4.23 1.77 18.59
C SER A 110 5.18 0.63 18.97
N ARG A 111 4.68 -0.61 18.96
CA ARG A 111 5.51 -1.81 19.19
C ARG A 111 6.63 -1.99 18.16
N ILE A 112 6.33 -1.72 16.89
CA ILE A 112 7.34 -1.78 15.81
C ILE A 112 8.34 -0.63 16.00
N GLU A 113 7.85 0.56 16.31
CA GLU A 113 8.68 1.73 16.55
C GLU A 113 9.64 1.54 17.73
N GLU A 114 9.15 1.08 18.87
CA GLU A 114 9.95 0.80 20.08
C GLU A 114 11.03 -0.25 19.80
N MET A 115 10.66 -1.36 19.17
CA MET A 115 11.58 -2.43 18.82
C MET A 115 12.70 -1.95 17.88
N MET A 116 12.35 -1.18 16.85
CA MET A 116 13.31 -0.64 15.88
C MET A 116 14.19 0.48 16.47
N SER A 117 13.65 1.26 17.41
CA SER A 117 14.39 2.34 18.07
C SER A 117 15.54 1.80 18.93
N GLY A 118 15.41 0.58 19.46
CA GLY A 118 16.46 -0.10 20.22
C GLY A 118 17.67 -0.57 19.38
N VAL A 119 17.61 -0.46 18.05
CA VAL A 119 18.67 -0.91 17.13
C VAL A 119 19.05 0.15 16.08
N LEU A 120 18.81 1.43 16.36
CA LEU A 120 19.10 2.54 15.42
C LEU A 120 20.56 2.59 14.96
N ASP A 121 21.50 2.19 15.81
CA ASP A 121 22.94 2.15 15.56
C ASP A 121 23.40 0.81 14.95
N LYS A 122 22.48 -0.13 14.69
CA LYS A 122 22.77 -1.50 14.23
C LYS A 122 22.01 -1.79 12.94
N PRO A 123 22.51 -1.33 11.77
CA PRO A 123 21.80 -1.42 10.50
C PRO A 123 21.46 -2.86 10.07
N GLU A 124 22.33 -3.83 10.35
CA GLU A 124 22.06 -5.24 10.04
C GLU A 124 20.94 -5.84 10.89
N GLU A 125 20.90 -5.51 12.18
CA GLU A 125 19.80 -5.93 13.07
C GLU A 125 18.49 -5.26 12.66
N MET A 126 18.52 -3.97 12.33
CA MET A 126 17.34 -3.26 11.82
C MET A 126 16.80 -3.91 10.54
N ARG A 127 17.68 -4.21 9.57
CA ARG A 127 17.33 -4.90 8.33
C ARG A 127 16.67 -6.25 8.64
N LYS A 128 17.27 -7.05 9.51
CA LYS A 128 16.77 -8.37 9.90
C LYS A 128 15.37 -8.29 10.52
N ILE A 129 15.18 -7.43 11.53
CA ILE A 129 13.87 -7.24 12.17
C ILE A 129 12.85 -6.75 11.15
N GLY A 130 13.23 -5.83 10.25
CA GLY A 130 12.35 -5.31 9.20
C GLY A 130 11.90 -6.37 8.22
N THR A 131 12.82 -7.23 7.78
CA THR A 131 12.54 -8.40 6.95
C THR A 131 11.58 -9.36 7.67
N GLU A 132 11.84 -9.69 8.95
CA GLU A 132 11.00 -10.61 9.72
C GLU A 132 9.57 -10.09 9.92
N LEU A 133 9.40 -8.79 10.17
CA LEU A 133 8.09 -8.15 10.26
C LEU A 133 7.33 -8.25 8.93
N ALA A 134 7.99 -7.92 7.82
CA ALA A 134 7.38 -8.01 6.49
C ALA A 134 7.02 -9.46 6.13
N ILE A 135 7.84 -10.45 6.49
CA ILE A 135 7.51 -11.88 6.31
C ILE A 135 6.22 -12.22 7.07
N ARG A 136 6.10 -11.82 8.34
CA ARG A 136 4.89 -12.10 9.14
C ARG A 136 3.66 -11.42 8.54
N GLN A 137 3.80 -10.16 8.14
CA GLN A 137 2.75 -9.39 7.49
C GLN A 137 2.25 -10.10 6.22
N CYS A 138 3.17 -10.48 5.32
CA CYS A 138 2.84 -11.18 4.09
C CYS A 138 2.21 -12.56 4.33
N LYS A 139 2.71 -13.33 5.30
CA LYS A 139 2.12 -14.65 5.64
C LYS A 139 0.67 -14.52 6.06
N GLU A 140 0.37 -13.62 6.99
CA GLU A 140 -1.00 -13.40 7.44
C GLU A 140 -1.93 -12.93 6.30
N LEU A 141 -1.44 -12.06 5.41
CA LEU A 141 -2.20 -11.66 4.21
C LEU A 141 -2.49 -12.86 3.30
N LEU A 142 -1.49 -13.68 2.99
CA LEU A 142 -1.67 -14.87 2.15
C LEU A 142 -2.60 -15.90 2.81
N ASP A 143 -2.44 -16.15 4.11
CA ASP A 143 -3.27 -17.08 4.88
C ASP A 143 -4.74 -16.61 4.96
N SER A 144 -4.98 -15.29 4.89
CA SER A 144 -6.33 -14.71 4.79
C SER A 144 -6.97 -14.80 3.39
N GLY A 145 -6.25 -15.33 2.40
CA GLY A 145 -6.74 -15.52 1.03
C GLY A 145 -6.34 -14.43 0.03
N VAL A 146 -5.48 -13.48 0.41
CA VAL A 146 -4.88 -12.54 -0.54
C VAL A 146 -3.99 -13.30 -1.52
N LYS A 147 -4.15 -13.06 -2.82
CA LYS A 147 -3.45 -13.82 -3.88
C LYS A 147 -2.17 -13.15 -4.38
N TYR A 148 -2.06 -11.84 -4.22
CA TYR A 148 -1.03 -11.02 -4.83
C TYR A 148 -0.48 -10.04 -3.80
N LEU A 149 0.83 -9.78 -3.86
CA LEU A 149 1.51 -8.80 -3.01
C LEU A 149 2.28 -7.84 -3.92
N HIS A 150 2.27 -6.54 -3.61
CA HIS A 150 3.07 -5.55 -4.31
C HIS A 150 4.20 -5.06 -3.39
N PHE A 151 5.46 -5.16 -3.79
CA PHE A 151 6.60 -4.77 -2.96
C PHE A 151 7.20 -3.43 -3.36
N TYR A 152 7.29 -2.51 -2.42
CA TYR A 152 8.08 -1.28 -2.55
C TYR A 152 9.55 -1.58 -2.22
N THR A 153 10.35 -1.85 -3.25
CA THR A 153 11.75 -2.32 -3.08
C THR A 153 12.72 -1.19 -2.74
N MET A 154 12.41 0.07 -3.08
CA MET A 154 13.31 1.21 -2.94
C MET A 154 14.71 0.97 -3.56
N ASN A 155 14.76 0.28 -4.70
CA ASN A 155 15.99 -0.17 -5.37
C ASN A 155 16.86 -1.13 -4.55
N LYS A 156 16.29 -1.78 -3.51
CA LYS A 156 16.95 -2.80 -2.68
C LYS A 156 16.26 -4.14 -2.86
N SER A 157 16.80 -4.97 -3.75
CA SER A 157 16.16 -6.24 -4.13
C SER A 157 16.40 -7.37 -3.13
N GLU A 158 17.45 -7.28 -2.32
CA GLU A 158 17.94 -8.35 -1.45
C GLU A 158 16.92 -8.69 -0.36
N VAL A 159 16.36 -7.65 0.27
CA VAL A 159 15.36 -7.79 1.34
C VAL A 159 14.07 -8.42 0.81
N VAL A 160 13.59 -7.97 -0.34
CA VAL A 160 12.38 -8.54 -0.96
C VAL A 160 12.62 -9.99 -1.41
N SER A 161 13.82 -10.30 -1.92
CA SER A 161 14.20 -11.66 -2.30
C SER A 161 14.28 -12.60 -1.09
N GLU A 162 14.71 -12.12 0.08
CA GLU A 162 14.63 -12.89 1.33
C GLU A 162 13.18 -13.16 1.74
N ILE A 163 12.30 -12.15 1.65
CA ILE A 163 10.88 -12.30 1.96
C ILE A 163 10.24 -13.36 1.06
N ILE A 164 10.40 -13.24 -0.26
CA ILE A 164 9.82 -14.20 -1.24
C ILE A 164 10.31 -15.62 -0.94
N ARG A 165 11.62 -15.82 -0.73
CA ARG A 165 12.17 -17.14 -0.37
C ARG A 165 11.57 -17.70 0.92
N ALA A 166 11.32 -16.85 1.92
CA ALA A 166 10.73 -17.27 3.19
C ALA A 166 9.23 -17.60 3.09
N LEU A 167 8.52 -17.01 2.12
CA LEU A 167 7.12 -17.30 1.85
C LEU A 167 6.93 -18.59 1.04
N ARG A 168 7.97 -19.07 0.34
CA ARG A 168 7.94 -20.25 -0.55
C ARG A 168 6.84 -20.16 -1.61
N VAL A 169 6.57 -18.94 -2.08
CA VAL A 169 5.67 -18.62 -3.19
C VAL A 169 6.44 -18.47 -4.50
#